data_AF-A0A0A1YP18-F1
#
_entry.id   AF-A0A0A1YP18-F1
#
_cell.length_a   1.000
_cell.length_b   1.000
_cell.length_c   1.000
_cell.angle_alpha   90.00
_cell.angle_beta   90.00
_cell.angle_gamma   90.00
#
_symmetry.space_group_name_H-M   'P 1'
#
loop_
_entity.id
_entity.type
_entity.pdbx_description
1 polymer ?
#
loop_
_entity_poly.entity_id
_entity_poly.type
_entity_poly.pdbx_seq_one_letter_code
_entity_poly.pdbx_strand_id
1 'polypeptide(L)'
;MNAFRPGYLPSLLVLLLVPTLVGLGFWQLARAEEKRQLLAVQQVQQLAAPISLGELEGHPDPAYTRVQLFGQFDAQHSLLLDNRTRGGQAGVEILQPFYDQNSGLWLLLNRGWLPWRDRRVTPSFTTPQTPLSLTAWVYVSLGDTLQLQQAPPEKGWPRLITRVEPQALWQQLGRAGLSHELRLYPGPASFQVDWPIVAMSPDKHLGYAVQWFALAVTLLGLFIYLGLHNARETRHEPSHRPA
;
A
#
# COMPACT_ATOMS: atom_id res chain seq x y z
N MET A 1 53.83 15.99 -0.30
CA MET A 1 52.47 15.50 -0.59
C MET A 1 52.04 14.63 0.58
N ASN A 2 51.00 15.02 1.33
CA ASN A 2 50.54 14.26 2.50
C ASN A 2 49.96 12.92 2.02
N ALA A 3 50.55 11.80 2.42
CA ALA A 3 50.14 10.48 1.95
C ALA A 3 48.87 10.05 2.70
N PHE A 4 47.74 9.94 2.00
CA PHE A 4 46.48 9.42 2.53
C PHE A 4 46.67 8.00 3.11
N ARG A 5 46.41 7.81 4.41
CA ARG A 5 46.69 6.56 5.15
C ARG A 5 45.51 6.12 6.04
N PRO A 6 44.39 5.70 5.45
CA PRO A 6 43.19 5.32 6.21
C PRO A 6 43.22 3.91 6.81
N GLY A 7 44.18 3.05 6.41
CA GLY A 7 44.22 1.64 6.79
C GLY A 7 43.35 0.75 5.89
N TYR A 8 43.69 -0.54 5.79
CA TYR A 8 43.05 -1.49 4.87
C TYR A 8 41.61 -1.84 5.26
N LEU A 9 41.33 -2.01 6.55
CA LEU A 9 39.99 -2.36 7.06
C LEU A 9 38.95 -1.24 6.82
N PRO A 10 39.21 0.04 7.17
CA PRO A 10 38.30 1.14 6.81
C PRO A 10 38.10 1.29 5.30
N SER A 11 39.14 1.03 4.50
CA SER A 11 39.05 1.10 3.03
C SER A 11 38.11 0.03 2.46
N LEU A 12 38.21 -1.22 2.96
CA LEU A 12 37.31 -2.30 2.55
C LEU A 12 35.86 -2.01 2.94
N LEU A 13 35.63 -1.54 4.16
CA LEU A 13 34.29 -1.21 4.65
C LEU A 13 33.63 -0.11 3.81
N VAL A 14 34.36 0.96 3.50
CA VAL A 14 33.85 2.07 2.67
C VAL A 14 33.59 1.60 1.24
N LEU A 15 34.50 0.79 0.68
CA LEU A 15 34.35 0.23 -0.67
C LEU A 15 33.09 -0.62 -0.81
N LEU A 16 32.67 -1.31 0.24
CA LEU A 16 31.45 -2.11 0.23
C LEU A 16 30.20 -1.28 0.59
N LEU A 17 30.26 -0.53 1.69
CA LEU A 17 29.08 0.14 2.24
C LEU A 17 28.64 1.33 1.39
N VAL A 18 29.55 2.13 0.83
CA VAL A 18 29.15 3.31 0.05
C VAL A 18 28.34 2.91 -1.20
N PRO A 19 28.77 1.95 -2.05
CA PRO A 19 27.95 1.48 -3.15
C PRO A 19 26.61 0.89 -2.71
N THR A 20 26.56 0.14 -1.60
CA THR A 20 25.31 -0.39 -1.06
C THR A 20 24.34 0.73 -0.66
N LEU A 21 24.80 1.73 0.10
CA LEU A 21 23.98 2.86 0.54
C LEU A 21 23.48 3.68 -0.66
N VAL A 22 24.33 3.94 -1.64
CA VAL A 22 23.95 4.63 -2.89
C VAL A 22 22.93 3.81 -3.68
N GLY A 23 23.13 2.50 -3.80
CA GLY A 23 22.19 1.59 -4.45
C GLY A 23 20.82 1.56 -3.77
N LEU A 24 20.79 1.54 -2.43
CA LEU A 24 19.54 1.65 -1.65
C LEU A 24 18.86 3.01 -1.86
N GLY A 25 19.63 4.10 -1.96
CA GLY A 25 19.11 5.42 -2.30
C GLY A 25 18.41 5.45 -3.66
N PHE A 26 19.03 4.90 -4.71
CA PHE A 26 18.42 4.80 -6.03
C PHE A 26 17.20 3.88 -6.06
N TRP A 27 17.25 2.75 -5.34
CA TRP A 27 16.10 1.85 -5.20
C TRP A 27 14.90 2.57 -4.56
N GLN A 28 15.12 3.37 -3.52
CA GLN A 28 14.07 4.19 -2.92
C GLN A 28 13.51 5.25 -3.89
N LEU A 29 14.36 5.90 -4.69
CA LEU A 29 13.89 6.85 -5.72
C LEU A 29 13.04 6.17 -6.80
N ALA A 30 13.46 4.99 -7.28
CA ALA A 30 12.69 4.22 -8.24
C ALA A 30 11.31 3.85 -7.67
N ARG A 31 11.26 3.38 -6.41
CA ARG A 31 10.00 3.05 -5.74
C ARG A 31 9.11 4.27 -5.54
N ALA A 32 9.68 5.44 -5.27
CA ALA A 32 8.93 6.70 -5.20
C ALA A 32 8.28 7.02 -6.56
N GLU A 33 9.01 6.87 -7.65
CA GLU A 33 8.53 7.15 -9.01
C GLU A 33 7.40 6.20 -9.43
N GLU A 34 7.55 4.90 -9.21
CA GLU A 34 6.48 3.92 -9.43
C GLU A 34 5.19 4.33 -8.70
N LYS A 35 5.30 4.75 -7.43
CA LYS A 35 4.15 5.20 -6.65
C LYS A 35 3.56 6.51 -7.19
N ARG A 36 4.37 7.46 -7.68
CA ARG A 36 3.88 8.70 -8.30
C ARG A 36 3.08 8.43 -9.57
N GLN A 37 3.57 7.58 -10.45
CA GLN A 37 2.88 7.25 -11.70
C GLN A 37 1.51 6.62 -11.44
N LEU A 38 1.42 5.74 -10.45
CA LEU A 38 0.14 5.14 -10.04
C LEU A 38 -0.84 6.17 -9.47
N LEU A 39 -0.37 7.10 -8.64
CA LEU A 39 -1.20 8.20 -8.14
C LEU A 39 -1.71 9.09 -9.28
N ALA A 40 -0.87 9.34 -10.29
CA ALA A 40 -1.26 10.12 -11.45
C ALA A 40 -2.34 9.42 -12.29
N VAL A 41 -2.19 8.11 -12.56
CA VAL A 41 -3.22 7.31 -13.26
C VAL A 41 -4.54 7.36 -12.50
N GLN A 42 -4.51 7.14 -11.19
CA GLN A 42 -5.73 7.19 -10.39
C GLN A 42 -6.36 8.58 -10.39
N GLN A 43 -5.57 9.65 -10.28
CA GLN A 43 -6.07 11.02 -10.29
C GLN A 43 -6.81 11.35 -11.60
N VAL A 44 -6.26 10.91 -12.74
CA VAL A 44 -6.93 11.04 -14.05
C VAL A 44 -8.26 10.29 -14.04
N GLN A 45 -8.28 9.04 -13.58
CA GLN A 45 -9.50 8.22 -13.53
C GLN A 45 -10.54 8.76 -12.55
N GLN A 46 -10.11 9.40 -11.46
CA GLN A 46 -11.02 10.05 -10.51
C GLN A 46 -11.75 11.27 -11.10
N LEU A 47 -11.11 11.97 -12.04
CA LEU A 47 -11.71 13.12 -12.72
C LEU A 47 -12.60 12.72 -13.90
N ALA A 48 -12.41 11.52 -14.46
CA ALA A 48 -13.25 10.99 -15.53
C ALA A 48 -14.71 10.81 -15.08
N ALA A 49 -15.65 10.89 -16.03
CA ALA A 49 -17.05 10.60 -15.77
C ALA A 49 -17.24 9.10 -15.46
N PRO A 50 -18.14 8.73 -14.53
CA PRO A 50 -18.43 7.34 -14.26
C PRO A 50 -19.07 6.67 -15.48
N ILE A 51 -18.62 5.45 -15.79
CA ILE A 51 -19.17 4.62 -16.87
C ILE A 51 -20.17 3.59 -16.32
N SER A 52 -20.95 2.97 -17.20
CA SER A 52 -21.82 1.85 -16.84
C SER A 52 -21.02 0.57 -16.60
N LEU A 53 -21.63 -0.41 -15.92
CA LEU A 53 -20.97 -1.69 -15.69
C LEU A 53 -20.73 -2.49 -16.98
N GLY A 54 -21.65 -2.40 -17.95
CA GLY A 54 -21.48 -3.06 -19.24
C GLY A 54 -20.30 -2.50 -20.05
N GLU A 55 -20.02 -1.20 -19.93
CA GLU A 55 -18.82 -0.59 -20.52
C GLU A 55 -17.54 -1.04 -19.81
N LEU A 56 -17.61 -1.29 -18.48
CA LEU A 56 -16.46 -1.76 -17.71
C LEU A 56 -16.02 -3.17 -18.11
N GLU A 57 -16.94 -4.09 -18.42
CA GLU A 57 -16.59 -5.48 -18.82
C GLU A 57 -15.75 -5.54 -20.09
N GLY A 58 -15.93 -4.59 -21.01
CA GLY A 58 -15.13 -4.45 -22.23
C GLY A 58 -13.86 -3.61 -22.05
N HIS A 59 -13.60 -3.08 -20.86
CA HIS A 59 -12.50 -2.13 -20.63
C HIS A 59 -11.17 -2.88 -20.46
N PRO A 60 -10.13 -2.58 -21.28
CA PRO A 60 -8.88 -3.35 -21.28
C PRO A 60 -8.08 -3.20 -19.98
N ASP A 61 -8.18 -2.03 -19.32
CA ASP A 61 -7.60 -1.79 -18.00
C ASP A 61 -8.67 -1.14 -17.10
N PRO A 62 -9.40 -1.93 -16.29
CA PRO A 62 -10.46 -1.39 -15.44
C PRO A 62 -9.92 -0.70 -14.18
N ALA A 63 -8.59 -0.62 -13.97
CA ALA A 63 -8.02 -0.11 -12.74
C ALA A 63 -8.45 1.34 -12.46
N TYR A 64 -8.96 1.56 -11.24
CA TYR A 64 -9.41 2.87 -10.75
C TYR A 64 -10.57 3.50 -11.53
N THR A 65 -11.14 2.79 -12.50
CA THR A 65 -12.26 3.27 -13.30
C THR A 65 -13.49 3.49 -12.43
N ARG A 66 -14.14 4.64 -12.61
CA ARG A 66 -15.37 5.00 -11.91
C ARG A 66 -16.56 4.35 -12.60
N VAL A 67 -17.45 3.76 -11.80
CA VAL A 67 -18.68 3.16 -12.30
C VAL A 67 -19.90 3.71 -11.59
N GLN A 68 -20.97 3.90 -12.37
CA GLN A 68 -22.30 4.20 -11.87
C GLN A 68 -23.09 2.89 -11.77
N LEU A 69 -23.69 2.68 -10.60
CA LEU A 69 -24.41 1.45 -10.25
C LEU A 69 -25.83 1.80 -9.83
N PHE A 70 -26.77 0.91 -10.14
CA PHE A 70 -28.14 1.02 -9.65
C PHE A 70 -28.69 -0.35 -9.27
N GLY A 71 -29.10 -0.49 -8.01
CA GLY A 71 -29.52 -1.79 -7.50
C GLY A 71 -29.42 -1.89 -5.98
N GLN A 72 -29.28 -3.10 -5.47
CA GLN A 72 -29.48 -3.38 -4.04
C GLN A 72 -28.40 -4.28 -3.44
N PHE A 73 -28.16 -4.09 -2.14
CA PHE A 73 -27.24 -4.93 -1.38
C PHE A 73 -27.87 -6.25 -0.96
N ASP A 74 -27.03 -7.27 -0.85
CA ASP A 74 -27.33 -8.49 -0.13
C ASP A 74 -26.96 -8.34 1.34
N ALA A 75 -27.98 -8.21 2.18
CA ALA A 75 -27.80 -8.10 3.63
C ALA A 75 -27.32 -9.41 4.28
N GLN A 76 -27.52 -10.56 3.63
CA GLN A 76 -27.25 -11.88 4.20
C GLN A 76 -25.78 -12.28 4.07
N HIS A 77 -25.05 -11.78 3.07
CA HIS A 77 -23.71 -12.29 2.71
C HIS A 77 -22.60 -11.24 2.90
N SER A 78 -22.52 -10.64 4.09
CA SER A 78 -21.55 -9.58 4.39
C SER A 78 -20.17 -10.10 4.80
N LEU A 79 -19.10 -9.49 4.30
CA LEU A 79 -17.71 -9.80 4.65
C LEU A 79 -17.10 -8.67 5.48
N LEU A 80 -16.33 -9.03 6.49
CA LEU A 80 -15.55 -8.10 7.32
C LEU A 80 -14.07 -8.33 7.04
N LEU A 81 -13.43 -7.36 6.41
CA LEU A 81 -12.01 -7.40 6.10
C LEU A 81 -11.21 -6.91 7.30
N ASP A 82 -10.52 -7.85 7.96
CA ASP A 82 -9.75 -7.63 9.18
C ASP A 82 -8.46 -6.83 8.93
N ASN A 83 -7.80 -6.45 10.03
CA ASN A 83 -6.50 -5.78 10.07
C ASN A 83 -6.50 -4.43 9.36
N ARG A 84 -7.60 -3.66 9.52
CA ARG A 84 -7.73 -2.31 8.97
C ARG A 84 -7.62 -1.28 10.09
N THR A 85 -6.60 -0.43 10.02
CA THR A 85 -6.38 0.64 11.00
C THR A 85 -6.69 1.99 10.36
N ARG A 86 -7.46 2.83 11.04
CA ARG A 86 -7.76 4.22 10.65
C ARG A 86 -7.50 5.16 11.81
N GLY A 87 -6.72 6.21 11.59
CA GLY A 87 -6.41 7.19 12.64
C GLY A 87 -5.83 6.59 13.93
N GLY A 88 -5.05 5.51 13.83
CA GLY A 88 -4.49 4.78 14.99
C GLY A 88 -5.47 3.84 15.70
N GLN A 89 -6.70 3.69 15.19
CA GLN A 89 -7.72 2.83 15.76
C GLN A 89 -7.91 1.56 14.92
N ALA A 90 -7.95 0.40 15.57
CA ALA A 90 -8.25 -0.87 14.92
C ALA A 90 -9.72 -0.96 14.48
N GLY A 91 -9.93 -1.62 13.34
CA GLY A 91 -11.24 -1.82 12.76
C GLY A 91 -11.23 -2.79 11.58
N VAL A 92 -12.36 -2.81 10.87
CA VAL A 92 -12.59 -3.67 9.71
C VAL A 92 -13.14 -2.84 8.56
N GLU A 93 -12.95 -3.31 7.34
CA GLU A 93 -13.71 -2.80 6.20
C GLU A 93 -14.87 -3.75 5.90
N ILE A 94 -16.05 -3.20 5.64
CA ILE A 94 -17.23 -4.01 5.32
C ILE A 94 -17.40 -4.11 3.81
N LEU A 95 -17.47 -5.34 3.30
CA LEU A 95 -17.77 -5.63 1.91
C LEU A 95 -19.11 -6.36 1.82
N GLN A 96 -19.95 -5.96 0.87
CA GLN A 96 -21.23 -6.62 0.63
C GLN A 96 -21.46 -6.86 -0.86
N PRO A 97 -21.99 -8.03 -1.23
CA PRO A 97 -22.53 -8.25 -2.56
C PRO A 97 -23.61 -7.23 -2.87
N PHE A 98 -23.55 -6.68 -4.07
CA PHE A 98 -24.50 -5.74 -4.63
C PHE A 98 -24.95 -6.28 -5.98
N TYR A 99 -26.26 -6.36 -6.18
CA TYR A 99 -26.84 -6.75 -7.46
C TYR A 99 -27.13 -5.48 -8.25
N ASP A 100 -26.43 -5.30 -9.36
CA ASP A 100 -26.69 -4.22 -10.30
C ASP A 100 -27.82 -4.60 -11.24
N GLN A 101 -28.91 -3.85 -11.20
CA GLN A 101 -30.13 -4.15 -11.95
C GLN A 101 -30.00 -3.81 -13.44
N ASN A 102 -29.09 -2.90 -13.79
CA ASN A 102 -28.88 -2.46 -15.17
C ASN A 102 -28.12 -3.53 -15.98
N SER A 103 -27.09 -4.14 -15.38
CA SER A 103 -26.28 -5.19 -16.01
C SER A 103 -26.74 -6.61 -15.68
N GLY A 104 -27.43 -6.79 -14.56
CA GLY A 104 -27.77 -8.11 -14.03
C GLY A 104 -26.60 -8.85 -13.37
N LEU A 105 -25.50 -8.15 -13.07
CA LEU A 105 -24.28 -8.72 -12.49
C LEU A 105 -24.16 -8.45 -10.99
N TRP A 106 -23.44 -9.34 -10.30
CA TRP A 106 -23.06 -9.16 -8.91
C TRP A 106 -21.70 -8.44 -8.77
N LEU A 107 -21.63 -7.56 -7.78
CA LEU A 107 -20.47 -6.75 -7.46
C LEU A 107 -20.12 -6.89 -5.99
N LEU A 108 -18.83 -6.92 -5.66
CA LEU A 108 -18.40 -6.90 -4.27
C LEU A 108 -18.01 -5.47 -3.92
N LEU A 109 -18.92 -4.77 -3.23
CA LEU A 109 -18.73 -3.38 -2.86
C LEU A 109 -18.16 -3.28 -1.45
N ASN A 110 -16.97 -2.70 -1.33
CA ASN A 110 -16.42 -2.22 -0.08
C ASN A 110 -17.09 -0.89 0.29
N ARG A 111 -17.86 -0.92 1.37
CA ARG A 111 -18.67 0.21 1.85
C ARG A 111 -17.87 1.13 2.78
N GLY A 112 -16.65 0.78 3.16
CA GLY A 112 -15.80 1.58 4.03
C GLY A 112 -15.46 0.90 5.35
N TRP A 113 -14.77 1.66 6.19
CA TRP A 113 -14.23 1.22 7.47
C TRP A 113 -15.20 1.43 8.63
N LEU A 114 -15.16 0.49 9.58
CA LEU A 114 -15.89 0.49 10.84
C LEU A 114 -14.92 0.26 12.01
N PRO A 115 -15.07 0.98 13.13
CA PRO A 115 -14.27 0.75 14.32
C PRO A 115 -14.58 -0.63 14.92
N TRP A 116 -13.54 -1.37 15.29
CA TRP A 116 -13.69 -2.69 15.92
C TRP A 116 -12.67 -2.85 17.06
N ARG A 117 -12.96 -2.18 18.19
CA ARG A 117 -12.06 -2.12 19.35
C ARG A 117 -12.04 -3.41 20.15
N ASP A 118 -13.20 -4.06 20.30
CA ASP A 118 -13.33 -5.33 21.02
C ASP A 118 -13.68 -6.46 20.03
N ARG A 119 -12.72 -7.36 19.79
CA ARG A 119 -12.90 -8.49 18.87
C ARG A 119 -13.96 -9.50 19.33
N ARG A 120 -14.43 -9.42 20.58
CA ARG A 120 -15.50 -10.29 21.11
C ARG A 120 -16.90 -9.85 20.65
N VAL A 121 -17.04 -8.62 20.17
CA VAL A 121 -18.33 -8.04 19.77
C VAL A 121 -18.31 -7.79 18.27
N THR A 122 -19.12 -8.51 17.50
CA THR A 122 -19.22 -8.30 16.05
C THR A 122 -19.62 -6.85 15.73
N PRO A 123 -18.95 -6.17 14.78
CA PRO A 123 -19.32 -4.82 14.37
C PRO A 123 -20.79 -4.75 13.92
N SER A 124 -21.53 -3.80 14.47
CA SER A 124 -22.90 -3.51 14.03
C SER A 124 -22.88 -2.57 12.82
N PHE A 125 -23.69 -2.88 11.81
CA PHE A 125 -23.86 -2.04 10.62
C PHE A 125 -25.28 -2.18 10.08
N THR A 126 -25.74 -1.17 9.35
CA THR A 126 -27.03 -1.21 8.65
C THR A 126 -26.83 -1.41 7.16
N THR A 127 -27.73 -2.17 6.54
CA THR A 127 -27.78 -2.36 5.08
C THR A 127 -29.08 -1.76 4.55
N PRO A 128 -29.00 -0.83 3.59
CA PRO A 128 -30.18 -0.31 2.91
C PRO A 128 -31.01 -1.44 2.27
N GLN A 129 -32.32 -1.41 2.47
CA GLN A 129 -33.25 -2.45 2.00
C GLN A 129 -33.89 -2.12 0.64
N THR A 130 -33.62 -0.94 0.09
CA THR A 130 -34.18 -0.47 -1.17
C THR A 130 -33.09 -0.31 -2.23
N PRO A 131 -33.44 -0.34 -3.52
CA PRO A 131 -32.52 0.00 -4.58
C PRO A 131 -31.97 1.43 -4.43
N LEU A 132 -30.69 1.61 -4.76
CA LEU A 132 -29.96 2.88 -4.65
C LEU A 132 -29.14 3.11 -5.91
N SER A 133 -28.98 4.40 -6.27
CA SER A 133 -27.97 4.84 -7.23
C SER A 133 -26.68 5.13 -6.47
N LEU A 134 -25.59 4.46 -6.86
CA LEU A 134 -24.29 4.53 -6.20
C LEU A 134 -23.20 4.79 -7.23
N THR A 135 -22.14 5.47 -6.80
CA THR A 135 -20.91 5.56 -7.58
C THR A 135 -19.82 4.80 -6.83
N ALA A 136 -19.06 3.99 -7.55
CA ALA A 136 -17.94 3.25 -7.02
C ALA A 136 -16.72 3.35 -7.96
N TRP A 137 -15.59 2.82 -7.55
CA TRP A 137 -14.40 2.70 -8.38
C TRP A 137 -13.74 1.33 -8.21
N VAL A 138 -13.15 0.82 -9.27
CA VAL A 138 -12.49 -0.50 -9.27
C VAL A 138 -11.19 -0.43 -8.48
N TYR A 139 -11.09 -1.22 -7.41
CA TYR A 139 -9.89 -1.31 -6.61
C TYR A 139 -8.97 -2.40 -7.13
N VAL A 140 -7.69 -2.04 -7.29
CA VAL A 140 -6.61 -2.99 -7.61
C VAL A 140 -5.56 -2.90 -6.51
N SER A 141 -5.26 -4.03 -5.87
CA SER A 141 -4.28 -4.06 -4.78
C SER A 141 -2.86 -3.86 -5.31
N LEU A 142 -2.13 -2.91 -4.73
CA LEU A 142 -0.76 -2.59 -5.10
C LEU A 142 0.26 -3.37 -4.25
N GLY A 143 0.45 -4.66 -4.58
CA GLY A 143 1.49 -5.53 -4.03
C GLY A 143 1.09 -6.31 -2.78
N ASP A 144 1.79 -7.41 -2.56
CA ASP A 144 1.52 -8.38 -1.49
C ASP A 144 1.54 -7.71 -0.12
N THR A 145 0.39 -7.65 0.53
CA THR A 145 0.31 -7.38 1.96
C THR A 145 0.92 -8.60 2.67
N LEU A 146 1.90 -8.37 3.55
CA LEU A 146 2.45 -9.41 4.44
C LEU A 146 1.29 -10.20 5.07
N GLN A 147 1.20 -11.46 4.66
CA GLN A 147 0.05 -12.30 4.92
C GLN A 147 0.29 -13.10 6.20
N LEU A 148 -0.47 -12.77 7.25
CA LEU A 148 -0.61 -13.66 8.39
C LEU A 148 -1.61 -14.77 7.99
N GLN A 149 -1.33 -15.99 8.45
CA GLN A 149 -2.00 -17.25 8.06
C GLN A 149 -3.49 -17.11 7.75
N GLN A 150 -3.93 -17.77 6.66
CA GLN A 150 -5.34 -17.91 6.33
C GLN A 150 -6.05 -18.61 7.48
N ALA A 151 -6.91 -17.89 8.20
CA ALA A 151 -7.83 -18.51 9.14
C ALA A 151 -8.78 -19.44 8.35
N PRO A 152 -9.16 -20.61 8.89
CA PRO A 152 -10.17 -21.45 8.27
C PRO A 152 -11.44 -20.65 8.00
N PRO A 153 -12.14 -20.87 6.87
CA PRO A 153 -13.35 -20.13 6.55
C PRO A 153 -14.36 -20.29 7.68
N GLU A 154 -14.70 -19.18 8.35
CA GLU A 154 -15.71 -19.19 9.40
C GLU A 154 -17.06 -19.60 8.83
N LYS A 155 -17.79 -20.43 9.60
CA LYS A 155 -19.14 -20.84 9.29
C LYS A 155 -20.11 -19.74 9.73
N GLY A 156 -20.87 -19.19 8.78
CA GLY A 156 -21.89 -18.17 9.05
C GLY A 156 -21.57 -16.81 8.43
N TRP A 157 -22.47 -15.86 8.69
CA TRP A 157 -22.40 -14.48 8.21
C TRP A 157 -22.69 -13.51 9.36
N PRO A 158 -22.06 -12.32 9.40
CA PRO A 158 -20.98 -11.87 8.53
C PRO A 158 -19.69 -12.69 8.73
N ARG A 159 -18.89 -12.87 7.67
CA ARG A 159 -17.65 -13.65 7.73
C ARG A 159 -16.42 -12.74 7.83
N LEU A 160 -15.52 -13.04 8.76
CA LEU A 160 -14.24 -12.37 8.86
C LEU A 160 -13.26 -12.92 7.80
N ILE A 161 -12.62 -12.03 7.05
CA ILE A 161 -11.64 -12.35 6.01
C ILE A 161 -10.39 -11.48 6.14
N THR A 162 -9.24 -11.99 5.70
CA THR A 162 -7.99 -11.21 5.62
C THR A 162 -7.65 -10.81 4.19
N ARG A 163 -8.31 -11.43 3.20
CA ARG A 163 -8.13 -11.20 1.77
C ARG A 163 -9.48 -11.18 1.06
N VAL A 164 -9.60 -10.27 0.10
CA VAL A 164 -10.78 -10.14 -0.76
C VAL A 164 -10.56 -11.00 -2.01
N GLU A 165 -11.44 -11.98 -2.22
CA GLU A 165 -11.40 -12.90 -3.36
C GLU A 165 -12.80 -13.00 -4.00
N PRO A 166 -13.20 -12.01 -4.82
CA PRO A 166 -14.56 -11.93 -5.35
C PRO A 166 -14.96 -13.17 -6.17
N GLN A 167 -14.04 -13.70 -6.97
CA GLN A 167 -14.32 -14.89 -7.81
C GLN A 167 -14.64 -16.13 -6.96
N ALA A 168 -13.91 -16.36 -5.87
CA ALA A 168 -14.18 -17.48 -4.97
C ALA A 168 -15.53 -17.31 -4.25
N LEU A 169 -15.87 -16.08 -3.86
CA LEU A 169 -17.17 -15.75 -3.27
C LEU A 169 -18.32 -16.06 -4.24
N TRP A 170 -18.19 -15.67 -5.51
CA TRP A 170 -19.22 -15.91 -6.53
C TRP A 170 -19.43 -17.38 -6.84
N GLN A 171 -18.36 -18.16 -6.89
CA GLN A 171 -18.44 -19.62 -6.99
C GLN A 171 -19.17 -20.23 -5.79
N GLN A 172 -18.87 -19.78 -4.57
CA GLN A 172 -19.53 -20.26 -3.36
C GLN A 172 -21.03 -19.92 -3.32
N LEU A 173 -21.41 -18.74 -3.81
CA LEU A 173 -22.80 -18.26 -3.80
C LEU A 173 -23.60 -18.68 -5.05
N GLY A 174 -22.97 -19.29 -6.05
CA GLY A 174 -23.62 -19.63 -7.33
C GLY A 174 -24.09 -18.41 -8.12
N ARG A 175 -23.28 -17.34 -8.14
CA ARG A 175 -23.62 -16.04 -8.76
C ARG A 175 -22.66 -15.69 -9.89
N ALA A 176 -23.16 -14.95 -10.89
CA ALA A 176 -22.33 -14.33 -11.91
C ALA A 176 -21.99 -12.89 -11.48
N GLY A 177 -20.70 -12.57 -11.35
CA GLY A 177 -20.27 -11.25 -10.89
C GLY A 177 -18.84 -10.91 -11.27
N LEU A 178 -18.49 -9.63 -11.13
CA LEU A 178 -17.16 -9.14 -11.45
C LEU A 178 -16.10 -9.73 -10.52
N SER A 179 -14.92 -9.99 -11.08
CA SER A 179 -13.75 -10.53 -10.37
C SER A 179 -13.01 -9.50 -9.50
N HIS A 180 -13.41 -8.23 -9.57
CA HIS A 180 -12.76 -7.12 -8.86
C HIS A 180 -13.56 -6.64 -7.64
N GLU A 181 -12.84 -6.16 -6.62
CA GLU A 181 -13.41 -5.35 -5.55
C GLU A 181 -13.71 -3.95 -6.08
N LEU A 182 -14.86 -3.39 -5.72
CA LEU A 182 -15.18 -1.99 -5.97
C LEU A 182 -15.31 -1.26 -4.65
N ARG A 183 -14.85 -0.01 -4.59
CA ARG A 183 -14.93 0.85 -3.40
C ARG A 183 -15.92 1.97 -3.60
N LEU A 184 -16.82 2.15 -2.64
CA LEU A 184 -17.86 3.17 -2.71
C LEU A 184 -17.29 4.59 -2.58
N TYR A 185 -17.83 5.52 -3.34
CA TYR A 185 -17.75 6.94 -3.00
C TYR A 185 -18.63 7.27 -1.79
N PRO A 186 -18.40 8.40 -1.08
CA PRO A 186 -19.27 8.87 -0.01
C PRO A 186 -20.74 8.95 -0.46
N GLY A 187 -21.65 8.40 0.34
CA GLY A 187 -23.07 8.33 0.00
C GLY A 187 -23.93 7.62 1.05
N PRO A 188 -25.20 7.32 0.75
CA PRO A 188 -26.17 6.81 1.72
C PRO A 188 -25.86 5.40 2.26
N ALA A 189 -25.00 4.66 1.57
CA ALA A 189 -24.59 3.31 1.94
C ALA A 189 -23.14 3.22 2.43
N SER A 190 -22.39 4.32 2.43
CA SER A 190 -20.97 4.33 2.80
C SER A 190 -20.74 4.56 4.29
N PHE A 191 -19.71 3.94 4.83
CA PHE A 191 -19.12 4.25 6.14
C PHE A 191 -17.91 5.17 5.93
N GLN A 192 -16.83 4.98 6.70
CA GLN A 192 -15.62 5.77 6.54
C GLN A 192 -14.84 5.30 5.28
N VAL A 193 -14.86 6.13 4.22
CA VAL A 193 -14.36 5.80 2.87
C VAL A 193 -13.07 6.55 2.48
N ASP A 194 -12.27 6.92 3.47
CA ASP A 194 -11.03 7.70 3.31
C ASP A 194 -9.80 6.83 2.99
N TRP A 195 -9.90 5.84 2.09
CA TRP A 195 -8.81 4.87 1.85
C TRP A 195 -7.45 5.51 1.56
N PRO A 196 -6.37 5.10 2.28
CA PRO A 196 -5.03 5.48 1.88
C PRO A 196 -4.74 4.84 0.52
N ILE A 197 -4.43 5.67 -0.46
CA ILE A 197 -4.21 5.23 -1.85
C ILE A 197 -2.92 4.41 -1.96
N VAL A 198 -1.90 4.78 -1.19
CA VAL A 198 -0.62 4.07 -1.12
C VAL A 198 -0.23 3.87 0.35
N ALA A 199 0.25 2.68 0.68
CA ALA A 199 0.70 2.35 2.05
C ALA A 199 1.85 3.26 2.53
N MET A 200 2.71 3.68 1.61
CA MET A 200 3.78 4.65 1.83
C MET A 200 3.75 5.69 0.71
N SER A 201 3.70 6.98 1.06
CA SER A 201 3.71 8.06 0.07
C SER A 201 5.06 8.13 -0.65
N PRO A 202 5.09 8.61 -1.91
CA PRO A 202 6.35 8.88 -2.60
C PRO A 202 7.31 9.75 -1.79
N ASP A 203 6.80 10.72 -1.04
CA ASP A 203 7.62 11.63 -0.22
C ASP A 203 8.38 10.89 0.89
N LYS A 204 7.80 9.84 1.48
CA LYS A 204 8.50 9.01 2.46
C LYS A 204 9.66 8.25 1.80
N HIS A 205 9.45 7.70 0.61
CA HIS A 205 10.51 7.06 -0.16
C HIS A 205 11.63 8.06 -0.53
N LEU A 206 11.29 9.29 -0.90
CA LEU A 206 12.28 10.36 -1.13
C LEU A 206 13.07 10.69 0.15
N GLY A 207 12.39 10.81 1.29
CA GLY A 207 13.04 11.03 2.59
C GLY A 207 14.04 9.93 2.93
N TYR A 208 13.67 8.66 2.74
CA TYR A 208 14.61 7.54 2.91
C TYR A 208 15.76 7.57 1.91
N ALA A 209 15.54 7.95 0.65
CA ALA A 209 16.61 8.10 -0.32
C ALA A 209 17.65 9.15 0.13
N VAL A 210 17.19 10.31 0.61
CA VAL A 210 18.06 11.35 1.16
C VAL A 210 18.85 10.82 2.37
N GLN A 211 18.22 10.06 3.26
CA GLN A 211 18.91 9.43 4.39
C GLN A 211 20.03 8.49 3.92
N TRP A 212 19.77 7.62 2.95
CA TRP A 212 20.78 6.71 2.41
C TRP A 212 21.96 7.45 1.76
N PHE A 213 21.69 8.50 0.99
CA PHE A 213 22.74 9.33 0.40
C PHE A 213 23.52 10.13 1.45
N ALA A 214 22.86 10.69 2.47
CA ALA A 214 23.51 11.42 3.54
C ALA A 214 24.43 10.51 4.37
N LEU A 215 24.02 9.27 4.64
CA LEU A 215 24.86 8.26 5.29
C LEU A 215 26.08 7.92 4.42
N ALA A 216 25.91 7.76 3.12
CA ALA A 216 27.01 7.50 2.18
C ALA A 216 28.02 8.67 2.17
N VAL A 217 27.54 9.91 2.09
CA VAL A 217 28.38 11.13 2.13
C VAL A 217 29.10 11.26 3.48
N THR A 218 28.40 11.01 4.59
CA THR A 218 29.00 11.08 5.94
C THR A 218 30.10 10.04 6.11
N LEU A 219 29.85 8.79 5.68
CA LEU A 219 30.83 7.71 5.74
C LEU A 219 32.07 8.02 4.88
N LEU A 220 31.86 8.51 3.66
CA LEU A 220 32.95 8.92 2.77
C LEU A 220 33.75 10.11 3.33
N GLY A 221 33.05 11.11 3.87
CA GLY A 221 33.67 12.28 4.50
C GLY A 221 34.52 11.91 5.73
N LEU A 222 34.00 11.03 6.60
CA LEU A 222 34.73 10.51 7.74
C LEU A 222 35.99 9.73 7.31
N PHE A 223 35.85 8.89 6.28
CA PHE A 223 36.97 8.14 5.72
C PHE A 223 38.08 9.05 5.18
N ILE A 224 37.71 10.10 4.43
CA ILE A 224 38.65 11.08 3.90
C ILE A 224 39.31 11.85 5.06
N TYR A 225 38.53 12.32 6.03
CA TYR A 225 39.03 13.06 7.18
C TYR A 225 40.04 12.25 7.99
N LEU A 226 39.68 11.03 8.39
CA LEU A 226 40.57 10.14 9.16
C LEU A 226 41.81 9.75 8.36
N GLY A 227 41.68 9.45 7.07
CA GLY A 227 42.82 9.12 6.23
C GLY A 227 43.78 10.29 6.02
N LEU A 228 43.30 11.54 6.06
CA LEU A 228 44.14 12.75 6.06
C LEU A 228 44.70 13.07 7.45
N HIS A 229 43.96 12.79 8.54
CA HIS A 229 44.39 13.04 9.91
C HIS A 229 45.50 12.07 10.35
N ASN A 230 45.32 10.77 10.14
CA ASN A 230 46.32 9.73 10.46
C ASN A 230 47.64 9.93 9.68
N ALA A 231 47.55 10.50 8.48
CA ALA A 231 48.71 10.88 7.69
C ALA A 231 49.54 12.03 8.29
N ARG A 232 48.92 12.89 9.11
CA ARG A 232 49.56 14.04 9.77
C ARG A 232 50.22 13.64 11.08
N GLU A 233 49.62 12.72 11.84
CA GLU A 233 50.15 12.25 13.13
C GLU A 233 51.43 11.42 12.98
N THR A 234 51.46 10.48 12.02
CA THR A 234 52.65 9.65 11.75
C THR A 234 53.88 10.43 11.26
N ARG A 235 53.74 11.73 10.97
CA ARG A 235 54.84 12.60 10.56
C ARG A 235 55.57 13.26 11.75
N HIS A 236 55.01 13.20 12.95
CA HIS A 236 55.51 13.89 14.13
C HIS A 236 56.28 13.00 15.12
N GLU A 237 56.51 11.70 14.86
CA GLU A 237 57.51 10.95 15.61
C GLU A 237 58.91 11.38 15.18
N PRO A 238 59.70 12.08 16.02
CA PRO A 238 61.10 12.33 15.75
C PRO A 238 61.85 11.01 16.00
N SER A 239 62.73 10.63 15.07
CA SER A 239 63.62 9.50 15.28
C SER A 239 64.59 9.79 16.43
N HIS A 240 64.21 9.45 17.66
CA HIS A 240 65.19 9.30 18.72
C HIS A 240 65.90 7.96 18.51
N ARG A 241 67.05 8.02 17.84
CA ARG A 241 68.10 7.00 18.00
C ARG A 241 68.58 7.04 19.45
N PRO A 242 68.81 5.89 20.09
CA PRO A 242 69.96 5.72 20.95
C PRO A 242 71.04 4.89 20.26
N ALA A 243 72.26 5.14 20.71
CA ALA A 243 73.57 4.81 20.15
C ALA A 243 73.90 3.32 20.05
#